data_AF-A0A1W9N1M9-F1
#
_entry.id   AF-A0A1W9N1M9-F1
#
_cell.length_a   1.000
_cell.length_b   1.000
_cell.length_c   1.000
_cell.angle_alpha   90.00
_cell.angle_beta   90.00
_cell.angle_gamma   90.00
#
_symmetry.space_group_name_H-M   'P 1'
#
loop_
_entity.id
_entity.type
_entity.pdbx_description
1 polymer ?
#
loop_
_entity_poly.entity_id
_entity_poly.type
_entity_poly.pdbx_seq_one_letter_code
_entity_poly.pdbx_strand_id
1 'polypeptide(L)'
;MTKVANTEVLEKARNELLEKVKGALEMKEIRRILEDQHNLEISDDLEVHNSQIIIHNNRIGYKIEFEVLLSLSVLLDENGAYIPPDETPEGNIDQLGGLAEDIIKEM
;
A
#
# COMPACT_ATOMS: atom_id res chain seq x y z
N MET A 1 -19.23 14.18 39.17
CA MET A 1 -18.26 13.13 38.79
C MET A 1 -16.88 13.58 39.23
N THR A 2 -16.23 12.86 40.15
CA THR A 2 -14.91 13.26 40.67
C THR A 2 -13.84 12.89 39.66
N LYS A 3 -13.10 13.88 39.14
CA LYS A 3 -11.92 13.66 38.29
C LYS A 3 -10.71 13.46 39.18
N VAL A 4 -10.00 12.33 39.03
CA VAL A 4 -8.78 12.00 39.80
C VAL A 4 -7.49 12.20 39.00
N ALA A 5 -7.61 12.51 37.70
CA ALA A 5 -6.51 12.74 36.80
C ALA A 5 -6.84 13.88 35.83
N ASN A 6 -5.79 14.57 35.35
CA ASN A 6 -5.93 15.61 34.35
C ASN A 6 -6.20 14.97 32.97
N THR A 7 -7.35 15.31 32.38
CA THR A 7 -7.77 14.80 31.07
C THR A 7 -6.77 15.15 29.96
N GLU A 8 -6.22 16.37 29.94
CA GLU A 8 -5.27 16.80 28.90
C GLU A 8 -3.97 15.98 28.94
N VAL A 9 -3.51 15.63 30.15
CA VAL A 9 -2.32 14.78 30.33
C VAL A 9 -2.58 13.37 29.81
N LEU A 10 -3.77 12.82 30.05
CA LEU A 10 -4.16 11.50 29.54
C LEU A 10 -4.27 11.49 28.01
N GLU A 11 -4.87 12.52 27.42
CA GLU A 11 -4.97 12.67 25.96
C GLU A 11 -3.59 12.78 25.31
N LYS A 12 -2.69 13.58 25.91
CA LYS A 12 -1.30 13.70 25.46
C LYS A 12 -0.58 12.36 25.55
N ALA A 13 -0.68 11.65 26.67
CA ALA A 13 -0.05 10.35 26.84
C ALA A 13 -0.58 9.31 25.83
N ARG A 14 -1.87 9.35 25.51
CA ARG A 14 -2.47 8.50 24.47
C ARG A 14 -1.88 8.78 23.10
N ASN A 15 -1.75 10.05 22.72
CA ASN A 15 -1.18 10.43 21.43
C ASN A 15 0.31 10.06 21.35
N GLU A 16 1.09 10.28 22.41
CA GLU A 16 2.49 9.85 22.48
C GLU A 16 2.65 8.32 22.36
N LEU A 17 1.72 7.55 22.92
CA LEU A 17 1.71 6.10 22.75
C LEU A 17 1.44 5.71 21.29
N LEU A 18 0.45 6.34 20.64
CA LEU A 18 0.14 6.08 19.23
C LEU A 18 1.34 6.41 18.32
N GLU A 19 2.03 7.52 18.55
CA GLU A 19 3.24 7.87 17.78
C GLU A 19 4.36 6.85 17.96
N LYS A 20 4.56 6.34 19.18
CA LYS A 20 5.53 5.24 19.41
C LYS A 20 5.14 3.95 18.70
N VAL A 21 3.85 3.63 18.67
CA VAL A 21 3.35 2.45 17.94
C VAL A 21 3.60 2.61 16.44
N LYS A 22 3.28 3.78 15.86
CA LYS A 22 3.56 4.07 14.44
C LYS A 22 5.05 3.94 14.12
N GLY A 23 5.92 4.47 14.98
CA GLY A 23 7.37 4.37 14.80
C GLY A 23 7.95 2.96 14.97
N ALA A 24 7.19 2.02 15.54
CA ALA A 24 7.58 0.62 15.70
C ALA A 24 7.08 -0.29 14.56
N LEU A 25 6.36 0.26 13.59
CA LEU A 25 5.83 -0.49 12.47
C LEU A 25 6.89 -0.76 11.40
N GLU A 26 6.96 -2.00 10.94
CA GLU A 26 7.80 -2.39 9.80
C GLU A 26 7.07 -2.10 8.48
N MET A 27 7.29 -0.90 7.92
CA MET A 27 6.59 -0.43 6.70
C MET A 27 6.69 -1.38 5.51
N LYS A 28 7.82 -2.09 5.37
CA LYS A 28 8.03 -3.07 4.29
C LYS A 28 7.08 -4.26 4.40
N GLU A 29 6.89 -4.80 5.60
CA GLU A 29 5.96 -5.91 5.82
C GLU A 29 4.50 -5.44 5.66
N ILE A 30 4.19 -4.22 6.11
CA ILE A 30 2.86 -3.63 5.91
C ILE A 30 2.55 -3.45 4.43
N ARG A 31 3.51 -2.94 3.65
CA ARG A 31 3.40 -2.82 2.20
C ARG A 31 3.07 -4.18 1.59
N ARG A 32 3.88 -5.21 1.88
CA ARG A 32 3.67 -6.57 1.37
C ARG A 32 2.29 -7.12 1.72
N ILE A 33 1.83 -6.93 2.95
CA ILE A 33 0.47 -7.35 3.38
C ILE A 33 -0.60 -6.66 2.53
N LEU A 34 -0.49 -5.34 2.30
CA LEU A 34 -1.47 -4.59 1.52
C LEU A 34 -1.44 -4.97 0.04
N GLU A 35 -0.25 -5.18 -0.54
CA GLU A 35 -0.07 -5.65 -1.92
C GLU A 35 -0.70 -7.04 -2.10
N ASP A 36 -0.41 -7.98 -1.20
CA ASP A 36 -0.98 -9.34 -1.22
C ASP A 36 -2.51 -9.32 -1.07
N GLN A 37 -3.05 -8.46 -0.21
CA GLN A 37 -4.49 -8.37 0.04
C GLN A 37 -5.27 -7.76 -1.13
N HIS A 38 -4.68 -6.82 -1.85
CA HIS A 38 -5.36 -6.05 -2.90
C HIS A 38 -4.92 -6.42 -4.32
N ASN A 39 -3.90 -7.25 -4.48
CA ASN A 39 -3.29 -7.63 -5.76
C ASN A 39 -2.90 -6.40 -6.60
N LEU A 40 -2.30 -5.42 -5.93
CA LEU A 40 -1.80 -4.17 -6.49
C LEU A 40 -0.36 -3.99 -6.05
N GLU A 41 0.51 -3.53 -6.94
CA GLU A 41 1.84 -3.07 -6.57
C GLU A 41 1.74 -1.63 -6.06
N ILE A 42 2.26 -1.37 -4.86
CA ILE A 42 2.27 -0.02 -4.31
C ILE A 42 3.63 0.58 -4.67
N SER A 43 3.66 1.44 -5.68
CA SER A 43 4.89 2.10 -6.16
C SER A 43 5.32 3.27 -5.26
N ASP A 44 4.36 3.95 -4.62
CA ASP A 44 4.59 5.15 -3.81
C ASP A 44 4.72 4.85 -2.32
N ASP A 45 5.11 5.85 -1.54
CA ASP A 45 5.20 5.75 -0.08
C ASP A 45 3.81 5.55 0.56
N LEU A 46 3.76 4.65 1.55
CA LEU A 46 2.58 4.41 2.37
C LEU A 46 2.52 5.45 3.48
N GLU A 47 1.44 6.23 3.50
CA GLU A 47 1.23 7.23 4.54
C GLU A 47 0.23 6.73 5.59
N VAL A 48 0.52 7.01 6.86
CA VAL A 48 -0.43 6.75 7.95
C VAL A 48 -1.45 7.88 7.98
N HIS A 49 -2.68 7.59 7.56
CA HIS A 49 -3.79 8.53 7.55
C HIS A 49 -4.37 8.73 8.96
N ASN A 50 -4.54 7.64 9.71
CA ASN A 50 -5.18 7.69 11.02
C ASN A 50 -4.71 6.53 11.92
N SER A 51 -4.84 6.72 13.24
CA SER A 51 -4.47 5.71 14.23
C SER A 51 -5.35 5.83 15.46
N GLN A 52 -5.85 4.71 15.96
CA GLN A 52 -6.69 4.67 17.15
C GLN A 52 -6.41 3.44 18.01
N ILE A 53 -6.60 3.62 19.32
CA ILE A 53 -6.62 2.51 20.28
C ILE A 53 -8.03 1.95 20.33
N ILE A 54 -8.17 0.65 20.16
CA ILE A 54 -9.46 -0.07 20.18
C ILE A 54 -9.42 -1.21 21.20
N ILE A 55 -10.60 -1.69 21.60
CA ILE A 55 -10.73 -2.95 22.32
C ILE A 55 -11.17 -4.03 21.33
N HIS A 56 -10.37 -5.07 21.18
CA HIS A 56 -10.67 -6.23 20.35
C HIS A 56 -10.40 -7.49 21.16
N ASN A 57 -11.38 -8.39 21.25
CA ASN A 57 -11.29 -9.64 22.03
C ASN A 57 -10.81 -9.44 23.48
N ASN A 58 -11.38 -8.44 24.17
CA ASN A 58 -11.04 -8.08 25.55
C ASN A 58 -9.54 -7.73 25.75
N ARG A 59 -8.86 -7.31 24.67
CA ARG A 59 -7.48 -6.85 24.67
C ARG A 59 -7.38 -5.49 23.97
N ILE A 60 -6.36 -4.72 24.35
CA ILE A 60 -6.03 -3.47 23.67
C ILE A 60 -5.45 -3.82 22.30
N GLY A 61 -6.02 -3.22 21.26
CA GLY A 61 -5.52 -3.27 19.89
C GLY A 61 -5.24 -1.87 19.36
N TYR A 62 -4.47 -1.80 18.29
CA TYR A 62 -4.14 -0.57 17.59
C TYR A 62 -4.61 -0.70 16.15
N LYS A 63 -5.59 0.12 15.75
CA LYS A 63 -6.02 0.21 14.35
C LYS A 63 -5.25 1.35 13.71
N ILE A 64 -4.56 1.05 12.62
CA ILE A 64 -3.81 2.02 11.83
C ILE A 64 -4.35 1.96 10.40
N GLU A 65 -4.71 3.13 9.89
CA GLU A 65 -5.29 3.30 8.56
C GLU A 65 -4.22 3.93 7.67
N PHE A 66 -3.99 3.30 6.53
CA PHE A 66 -3.01 3.75 5.53
C PHE A 66 -3.75 4.35 4.34
N GLU A 67 -3.15 5.37 3.75
CA GLU A 67 -3.57 5.95 2.49
C GLU A 67 -2.43 5.75 1.47
N VAL A 68 -2.81 5.38 0.25
CA VAL A 68 -1.88 5.12 -0.84
C VAL A 68 -2.38 5.85 -2.08
N LEU A 69 -1.47 6.53 -2.77
CA LEU A 69 -1.76 7.11 -4.08
C LEU A 69 -1.49 6.05 -5.15
N LEU A 70 -2.44 5.90 -6.08
CA LEU A 70 -2.31 4.99 -7.21
C LEU A 70 -2.41 5.77 -8.50
N SER A 71 -1.41 5.61 -9.36
CA SER A 71 -1.43 6.13 -10.72
C SER A 71 -1.83 5.00 -11.66
N LEU A 72 -3.00 5.14 -12.28
CA LEU A 72 -3.53 4.16 -13.24
C LEU A 72 -3.67 4.81 -14.61
N SER A 73 -3.43 4.05 -15.68
CA SER A 73 -3.57 4.48 -17.07
C SER A 73 -4.54 3.58 -17.82
N VAL A 74 -5.21 4.15 -18.83
CA VAL A 74 -6.08 3.44 -19.77
C VAL A 74 -5.72 3.90 -21.17
N LEU A 75 -5.51 2.95 -22.07
CA LEU A 75 -5.25 3.21 -23.48
C LEU A 75 -6.52 2.97 -24.31
N LEU A 76 -6.73 3.84 -25.29
CA LEU A 76 -7.85 3.77 -26.22
C LEU A 76 -7.42 4.25 -27.61
N ASP A 77 -8.05 3.69 -28.65
CA ASP A 77 -7.80 4.05 -30.05
C ASP A 77 -8.52 5.35 -30.46
N GLU A 78 -8.31 5.81 -31.70
CA GLU A 78 -8.95 7.01 -32.24
C GLU A 78 -10.48 6.91 -32.38
N ASN A 79 -11.04 5.70 -32.31
CA ASN A 79 -12.47 5.42 -32.34
C ASN A 79 -13.07 5.27 -30.93
N GLY A 80 -12.24 5.35 -29.88
CA GLY A 80 -12.64 5.19 -28.49
C GLY A 80 -12.73 3.74 -27.99
N ALA A 81 -12.20 2.77 -28.74
CA ALA A 81 -12.11 1.38 -28.29
C ALA A 81 -10.96 1.22 -27.29
N TYR A 82 -11.18 0.45 -26.22
CA TYR A 82 -10.15 0.12 -25.24
C TYR A 82 -9.06 -0.77 -25.85
N ILE A 83 -7.80 -0.40 -25.65
CA ILE A 83 -6.64 -1.20 -26.05
C ILE A 83 -6.06 -1.87 -24.78
N PRO A 84 -6.04 -3.21 -24.71
CA PRO A 84 -5.43 -3.93 -23.60
C PRO A 84 -3.91 -3.65 -23.46
N PRO A 85 -3.34 -3.71 -22.25
CA PRO A 85 -1.92 -3.41 -22.00
C PRO A 85 -0.94 -4.33 -22.75
N ASP A 86 -1.34 -5.57 -23.00
CA ASP A 86 -0.59 -6.61 -23.72
C ASP A 86 -0.52 -6.40 -25.24
N GLU A 87 -1.35 -5.51 -25.79
CA GLU A 87 -1.34 -5.16 -27.21
C GLU A 87 -0.54 -3.87 -27.48
N THR A 88 0.15 -3.33 -26.47
CA THR A 88 0.99 -2.13 -26.61
C THR A 88 2.30 -2.43 -27.39
N PRO A 89 2.85 -1.44 -28.12
CA PRO A 89 4.16 -1.60 -28.76
C PRO A 89 5.29 -1.93 -27.76
N GLU A 90 5.18 -1.47 -26.52
CA GLU A 90 6.13 -1.71 -25.42
C GLU A 90 6.09 -3.18 -24.94
N GLY A 91 4.89 -3.75 -24.72
CA GLY A 91 4.73 -5.17 -24.39
C GLY A 91 5.20 -6.12 -25.49
N ASN A 92 5.17 -5.67 -26.75
CA ASN A 92 5.69 -6.42 -27.89
C ASN A 92 7.22 -6.43 -27.98
N ILE A 93 7.91 -5.40 -27.48
CA ILE A 93 9.39 -5.33 -27.48
C ILE A 93 9.97 -6.34 -26.48
N ASP A 94 9.36 -6.52 -25.31
CA ASP A 94 9.80 -7.49 -24.30
C ASP A 94 9.62 -8.94 -24.80
N GLN A 95 8.54 -9.22 -25.54
CA GLN A 95 8.30 -10.53 -26.16
C GLN A 95 9.31 -10.83 -27.29
N LEU A 96 9.70 -9.81 -28.06
CA LEU A 96 10.74 -9.94 -29.10
C LEU A 96 12.14 -10.19 -28.50
N GLY A 97 12.44 -9.60 -27.34
CA GLY A 97 13.69 -9.82 -26.61
C GLY A 97 13.85 -11.28 -26.15
N GLY A 98 12.81 -11.87 -25.57
CA GLY A 98 12.82 -13.27 -25.13
C GLY A 98 12.97 -14.27 -26.29
N LEU A 99 12.27 -14.04 -27.41
CA LEU A 99 12.38 -14.88 -28.61
C LEU A 99 13.78 -14.85 -29.23
N ALA A 100 14.50 -13.73 -29.15
CA ALA A 100 15.87 -13.63 -29.66
C ALA A 100 16.88 -14.40 -28.80
N GLU A 101 16.71 -14.44 -27.48
CA GLU A 101 17.60 -15.20 -26.59
C GLU A 101 17.49 -16.72 -26.76
N ASP A 102 16.28 -17.23 -27.02
CA ASP A 102 16.05 -18.66 -27.22
C ASP A 102 16.67 -19.16 -28.53
N ILE A 103 16.61 -18.36 -29.60
CA ILE A 103 17.26 -18.67 -30.89
C ILE A 103 18.79 -18.74 -30.74
N ILE A 104 19.39 -17.88 -29.92
CA ILE A 104 20.85 -17.85 -29.70
C ILE A 104 21.32 -19.06 -28.87
N LYS A 105 20.47 -19.63 -28.00
CA LYS A 105 20.81 -20.82 -27.21
C LYS A 105 20.69 -22.13 -27.99
N GLU A 106 19.95 -22.16 -29.09
CA GLU A 106 19.83 -23.34 -29.96
C GLU A 106 20.88 -23.41 -31.08
N MET A 107 21.77 -22.41 -31.18
CA MET A 107 22.94 -22.39 -32.08
C MET A 107 24.23 -22.86 -31.38
#